data_AF-X1VAB3-F1
#
_entry.id   AF-X1VAB3-F1
#
_cell.length_a   1.000
_cell.length_b   1.000
_cell.length_c   1.000
_cell.angle_alpha   90.00
_cell.angle_beta   90.00
_cell.angle_gamma   90.00
#
_symmetry.space_group_name_H-M   'P 1'
#
loop_
_entity.id
_entity.type
_entity.pdbx_description
1 polymer ?
#
loop_
_entity_poly.entity_id
_entity_poly.type
_entity_poly.pdbx_seq_one_letter_code
_entity_poly.pdbx_strand_id
1 'polypeptide(L)'
;VREMDILAIQAYQTGMLLIIIASIIVEFLFITNTLSMNIKDRSKEFGTLKAIGSSNLQIIIFLSLEFIIYAGIASFLGIVLGLVFSGVSVFILNFSFSRLRINALTIKFTTLLASYLTGIIITLMAGLYPIIKALTLPVIQTMHWAVSRKKGKIPFWPISMVIGIVMILLGMITRDSVGSGGFLEFQLLSWNFFVVGTIFLGLLFLEIGFLHFLPHIGGLMIWYRSMPRTIATRNIRRESQKSTITVMVTGLALSFILIMGITATALIEYVPDYYNDKFGRIGI
;
A
#
# COMPACT_ATOMS: atom_id res chain seq x y z
N VAL A 1 12.69 -20.67 -30.83
CA VAL A 1 13.35 -20.91 -29.53
C VAL A 1 14.03 -19.64 -29.03
N ARG A 2 15.15 -19.16 -29.61
CA ARG A 2 15.84 -17.93 -29.12
C ARG A 2 14.98 -16.66 -29.08
N GLU A 3 14.16 -16.38 -30.10
CA GLU A 3 13.26 -15.20 -30.06
C GLU A 3 12.13 -15.35 -29.02
N MET A 4 11.65 -16.56 -28.79
CA MET A 4 10.60 -16.84 -27.80
C MET A 4 11.12 -16.71 -26.37
N ASP A 5 12.36 -17.15 -26.12
CA ASP A 5 13.01 -17.00 -24.82
C ASP A 5 13.24 -15.51 -24.51
N ILE A 6 13.60 -14.71 -25.52
CA ILE A 6 13.78 -13.26 -25.38
C ILE A 6 12.45 -12.57 -25.05
N LEU A 7 11.37 -12.91 -25.77
CA LEU A 7 10.04 -12.35 -25.50
C LEU A 7 9.50 -12.75 -24.12
N ALA A 8 9.72 -14.00 -23.69
CA ALA A 8 9.31 -14.47 -22.37
C ALA A 8 10.07 -13.75 -21.23
N ILE A 9 11.39 -13.58 -21.38
CA ILE A 9 12.22 -12.84 -20.42
C ILE A 9 11.80 -11.36 -20.36
N GLN A 10 11.51 -10.74 -21.50
CA GLN A 10 11.03 -9.35 -21.56
C GLN A 10 9.66 -9.16 -20.94
N ALA A 11 8.72 -10.10 -21.15
CA ALA A 11 7.40 -10.07 -20.53
C ALA A 11 7.51 -10.19 -19.00
N TYR A 12 8.36 -11.09 -18.49
CA TYR A 12 8.62 -11.23 -17.06
C TYR A 12 9.26 -9.98 -16.45
N GLN A 13 10.26 -9.40 -17.12
CA GLN A 13 10.89 -8.15 -16.68
C GLN A 13 9.90 -6.98 -16.63
N THR A 14 9.04 -6.86 -17.64
CA THR A 14 8.01 -5.81 -17.70
C THR A 14 6.98 -5.99 -16.59
N GLY A 15 6.53 -7.23 -16.34
CA GLY A 15 5.63 -7.54 -15.23
C GLY A 15 6.22 -7.17 -13.87
N MET A 16 7.48 -7.52 -13.62
CA MET A 16 8.17 -7.14 -12.39
C MET A 16 8.31 -5.61 -12.23
N LEU A 17 8.62 -4.88 -13.31
CA LEU A 17 8.68 -3.42 -13.28
C LEU A 17 7.34 -2.79 -12.92
N LEU A 18 6.23 -3.29 -13.47
CA LEU A 18 4.89 -2.82 -13.13
C LEU A 18 4.56 -3.04 -11.64
N ILE A 19 4.94 -4.19 -11.08
CA ILE A 19 4.76 -4.49 -9.65
C ILE A 19 5.60 -3.54 -8.79
N ILE A 20 6.85 -3.27 -9.17
CA ILE A 20 7.72 -2.33 -8.46
C ILE A 20 7.09 -0.93 -8.45
N ILE A 21 6.64 -0.43 -9.61
CA ILE A 21 6.01 0.88 -9.72
C ILE A 21 4.75 0.95 -8.85
N ALA A 22 3.89 -0.06 -8.90
CA ALA A 22 2.67 -0.08 -8.11
C ALA A 22 2.97 -0.13 -6.60
N SER A 23 4.00 -0.88 -6.19
CA SER A 23 4.45 -0.96 -4.79
C SER A 23 4.93 0.39 -4.28
N ILE A 24 5.72 1.11 -5.09
CA ILE A 24 6.21 2.45 -4.75
C ILE A 24 5.05 3.43 -4.51
N ILE A 25 3.99 3.36 -5.32
CA ILE A 25 2.82 4.25 -5.16
C ILE A 25 2.12 3.98 -3.82
N VAL A 26 1.90 2.71 -3.50
CA VAL A 26 1.25 2.29 -2.25
C VAL A 26 2.09 2.71 -1.04
N GLU A 27 3.40 2.46 -1.09
CA GLU A 27 4.35 2.81 -0.05
C GLU A 27 4.44 4.33 0.14
N PHE A 28 4.43 5.10 -0.95
CA PHE A 28 4.40 6.57 -0.90
C PHE A 28 3.20 7.09 -0.12
N LEU A 29 2.00 6.55 -0.35
CA LEU A 29 0.79 6.91 0.39
C LEU A 29 0.91 6.54 1.88
N PHE A 30 1.49 5.37 2.16
CA PHE A 30 1.73 4.88 3.52
C PHE A 30 2.67 5.79 4.32
N ILE A 31 3.82 6.13 3.73
CA ILE A 31 4.80 7.04 4.34
C ILE A 31 4.17 8.42 4.54
N THR A 32 3.52 8.98 3.51
CA THR A 32 2.90 10.31 3.60
C THR A 32 1.91 10.39 4.76
N ASN A 33 1.07 9.36 4.93
CA ASN A 33 0.10 9.33 6.02
C ASN A 33 0.78 9.27 7.39
N THR A 34 1.80 8.42 7.53
CA THR A 34 2.52 8.25 8.81
C THR A 34 3.25 9.52 9.22
N LEU A 35 3.97 10.15 8.28
CA LEU A 35 4.67 11.40 8.52
C LEU A 35 3.69 12.55 8.82
N SER A 36 2.56 12.59 8.11
CA SER A 36 1.48 13.55 8.38
C SER A 36 0.94 13.41 9.81
N MET A 37 0.78 12.17 10.28
CA MET A 37 0.30 11.90 11.63
C MET A 37 1.34 12.29 12.69
N ASN A 38 2.61 11.92 12.50
CA ASN A 38 3.69 12.26 13.42
C ASN A 38 3.84 13.78 13.60
N ILE A 39 3.87 14.52 12.48
CA ILE A 39 3.94 15.99 12.50
C ILE A 39 2.72 16.60 13.19
N LYS A 40 1.53 16.03 12.95
CA LYS A 40 0.29 16.53 13.55
C LYS A 40 0.28 16.35 15.07
N ASP A 41 0.75 15.22 15.57
CA ASP A 41 0.79 14.96 17.01
C ASP A 41 1.84 15.86 17.71
N ARG A 42 2.92 16.21 17.01
CA ARG A 42 3.96 17.15 17.48
C ARG A 42 3.69 18.63 17.15
N SER A 43 2.51 18.95 16.62
CA SER A 43 2.16 20.32 16.19
C SER A 43 2.25 21.36 17.31
N LYS A 44 1.99 20.98 18.57
CA LYS A 44 2.14 21.85 19.74
C LYS A 44 3.60 22.21 20.03
N GLU A 45 4.53 21.27 19.85
CA GLU A 45 5.96 21.50 20.02
C GLU A 45 6.45 22.54 19.01
N PHE A 46 6.07 22.38 17.73
CA PHE A 46 6.38 23.35 16.68
C PHE A 46 5.73 24.71 16.93
N GLY A 47 4.53 24.75 17.52
CA GLY A 47 3.87 25.98 17.97
C GLY A 47 4.66 26.73 19.04
N THR A 48 5.17 26.02 20.04
CA THR A 48 6.03 26.59 21.09
C THR A 48 7.37 27.08 20.54
N LEU A 49 8.00 26.31 19.65
CA LEU A 49 9.26 26.71 18.98
C LEU A 49 9.08 28.00 18.16
N LYS A 50 7.97 28.12 17.43
CA LYS A 50 7.61 29.35 16.71
C LYS A 50 7.36 30.53 17.65
N ALA A 51 6.77 30.29 18.83
CA ALA A 51 6.52 31.33 19.83
C ALA A 51 7.81 31.89 20.46
N ILE A 52 8.87 31.07 20.55
CA ILE A 52 10.19 31.50 21.04
C ILE A 52 11.03 32.14 19.91
N GLY A 53 10.53 32.16 18.66
CA GLY A 53 11.16 32.84 17.53
C GLY A 53 11.85 31.94 16.50
N SER A 54 11.63 30.62 16.54
CA SER A 54 12.18 29.71 15.52
C SER A 54 11.57 29.99 14.14
N SER A 55 12.42 29.99 13.12
CA SER A 55 11.98 30.24 11.74
C SER A 55 11.34 28.99 11.10
N ASN A 56 10.45 29.20 10.13
CA ASN A 56 9.87 28.11 9.33
C ASN A 56 10.95 27.25 8.67
N LEU A 57 12.07 27.85 8.24
CA LEU A 57 13.18 27.14 7.62
C LEU A 57 13.89 26.20 8.59
N GLN A 58 14.09 26.62 9.85
CA GLN A 58 14.68 25.76 10.89
C GLN A 58 13.85 24.50 11.12
N ILE A 59 12.52 24.63 11.14
CA ILE A 59 11.60 23.50 11.32
C ILE A 59 11.65 22.56 10.09
N ILE A 60 11.71 23.10 8.87
CA ILE A 60 11.84 22.30 7.64
C ILE A 60 13.14 21.49 7.65
N ILE A 61 14.25 22.14 7.97
CA ILE A 61 15.57 21.48 8.01
C ILE A 61 15.56 20.38 9.08
N PHE A 62 15.03 20.67 10.26
CA PHE A 62 14.92 19.69 11.34
C PHE A 62 14.08 18.46 10.92
N LEU A 63 12.89 18.68 10.37
CA LEU A 63 12.04 17.59 9.88
C LEU A 63 12.69 16.81 8.73
N SER A 64 13.36 17.50 7.82
CA SER A 64 14.06 16.86 6.70
C SER A 64 15.19 15.96 7.18
N LEU A 65 15.98 16.41 8.17
CA LEU A 65 17.03 15.60 8.78
C LEU A 65 16.46 14.37 9.49
N GLU A 66 15.36 14.53 10.24
CA GLU A 66 14.66 13.42 10.86
C GLU A 66 14.21 12.38 9.82
N PHE A 67 13.65 12.83 8.69
CA PHE A 67 13.21 11.95 7.61
C PHE A 67 14.39 11.24 6.92
N ILE A 68 15.53 11.93 6.72
CA ILE A 68 16.74 11.32 6.15
C ILE A 68 17.26 10.20 7.06
N ILE A 69 17.26 10.41 8.37
CA ILE A 69 17.70 9.39 9.34
C ILE A 69 16.80 8.15 9.27
N TYR A 70 15.48 8.34 9.32
CA TYR A 70 14.54 7.22 9.19
C TYR A 70 14.67 6.53 7.84
N ALA A 71 14.76 7.29 6.75
CA ALA A 71 14.88 6.73 5.41
C ALA A 71 16.19 5.94 5.24
N GLY A 72 17.31 6.41 5.79
CA GLY A 72 18.58 5.69 5.72
C GLY A 72 18.53 4.37 6.49
N ILE A 73 18.01 4.38 7.72
CA ILE A 73 17.85 3.17 8.54
C ILE A 73 16.89 2.18 7.87
N ALA A 74 15.72 2.66 7.44
CA ALA A 74 14.71 1.84 6.78
C ALA A 74 15.21 1.24 5.46
N SER A 75 15.90 2.03 4.63
CA SER A 75 16.44 1.55 3.35
C SER A 75 17.53 0.49 3.56
N PHE A 76 18.38 0.67 4.56
CA PHE A 76 19.39 -0.32 4.93
C PHE A 76 18.74 -1.63 5.38
N LEU A 77 17.78 -1.56 6.32
CA LEU A 77 17.03 -2.73 6.78
C LEU A 77 16.25 -3.40 5.65
N GLY A 78 15.65 -2.62 4.76
CA GLY A 78 14.92 -3.12 3.58
C GLY A 78 15.82 -3.91 2.64
N ILE A 79 17.05 -3.45 2.40
CA ILE A 79 18.04 -4.21 1.61
C ILE A 79 18.40 -5.53 2.30
N VAL A 80 18.69 -5.49 3.61
CA VAL A 80 19.04 -6.71 4.36
C VAL A 80 17.91 -7.72 4.30
N LEU A 81 16.67 -7.29 4.55
CA LEU A 81 15.50 -8.15 4.45
C LEU A 81 15.27 -8.65 3.02
N GLY A 82 15.43 -7.80 2.01
CA GLY A 82 15.30 -8.17 0.61
C GLY A 82 16.31 -9.25 0.19
N LEU A 83 17.56 -9.16 0.68
CA LEU A 83 18.58 -10.18 0.46
C LEU A 83 18.22 -11.52 1.13
N VAL A 84 17.72 -11.46 2.37
CA VAL A 84 17.26 -12.66 3.10
C VAL A 84 16.09 -13.32 2.36
N PHE A 85 15.07 -12.54 1.99
CA PHE A 85 13.91 -13.06 1.26
C PHE A 85 14.28 -13.59 -0.13
N SER A 86 15.23 -12.96 -0.81
CA SER A 86 15.76 -13.44 -2.10
C SER A 86 16.44 -14.81 -1.93
N GLY A 87 17.28 -14.97 -0.91
CA GLY A 87 17.92 -16.25 -0.58
C GLY A 87 16.91 -17.34 -0.21
N VAL A 88 15.93 -17.02 0.63
CA VAL A 88 14.85 -17.94 1.02
C VAL A 88 14.01 -18.33 -0.21
N SER A 89 13.70 -17.38 -1.09
CA SER A 89 12.95 -17.66 -2.32
C SER A 89 13.69 -18.64 -3.23
N VAL A 90 15.01 -18.45 -3.42
CA VAL A 90 15.84 -19.38 -4.20
C VAL A 90 15.91 -20.76 -3.54
N PHE A 91 16.01 -20.82 -2.22
CA PHE A 91 15.98 -22.09 -1.47
C PHE A 91 14.67 -22.84 -1.70
N ILE A 92 13.52 -22.16 -1.56
CA ILE A 92 12.19 -22.74 -1.78
C ILE A 92 12.03 -23.20 -3.24
N LEU A 93 12.45 -22.39 -4.21
CA LEU A 93 12.36 -22.74 -5.63
C LEU A 93 13.20 -23.97 -5.98
N ASN A 94 14.43 -24.06 -5.46
CA ASN A 94 15.29 -25.23 -5.68
C ASN A 94 14.76 -26.50 -4.98
N PHE A 95 14.09 -26.35 -3.84
CA PHE A 95 13.47 -27.47 -3.12
C PHE A 95 12.21 -27.98 -3.84
N SER A 96 11.35 -27.08 -4.31
CA SER A 96 10.08 -27.41 -4.95
C SER A 96 10.22 -27.79 -6.43
N PHE A 97 11.19 -27.22 -7.15
CA PHE A 97 11.39 -27.42 -8.59
C PHE A 97 12.81 -27.92 -8.88
N SER A 98 12.97 -29.25 -8.90
CA SER A 98 14.25 -29.94 -9.12
C SER A 98 14.92 -29.66 -10.47
N ARG A 99 14.21 -29.04 -11.43
CA ARG A 99 14.66 -28.75 -12.81
C ARG A 99 15.11 -27.31 -13.03
N LEU A 100 14.76 -26.39 -12.13
CA LEU A 100 15.16 -24.98 -12.20
C LEU A 100 16.25 -24.71 -11.17
N ARG A 101 17.42 -25.34 -11.34
CA ARG A 101 18.57 -25.10 -10.46
C ARG A 101 19.13 -23.70 -10.70
N ILE A 102 18.74 -22.75 -9.86
CA ILE A 102 19.29 -21.39 -9.88
C ILE A 102 20.66 -21.43 -9.18
N ASN A 103 21.72 -21.53 -9.98
CA ASN A 103 23.09 -21.71 -9.46
C ASN A 103 23.79 -20.40 -9.04
N ALA A 104 23.29 -19.22 -9.43
CA ALA A 104 23.95 -17.96 -9.08
C ALA A 104 22.96 -16.79 -8.88
N LEU A 105 22.78 -16.38 -7.62
CA LEU A 105 22.22 -15.08 -7.28
C LEU A 105 23.25 -14.00 -7.59
N THR A 106 23.10 -13.35 -8.74
CA THR A 106 23.99 -12.25 -9.13
C THR A 106 23.48 -10.94 -8.55
N ILE A 107 23.93 -10.58 -7.36
CA ILE A 107 23.61 -9.29 -6.72
C ILE A 107 24.63 -8.26 -7.21
N LYS A 108 24.16 -7.30 -8.02
CA LYS A 108 25.01 -6.19 -8.47
C LYS A 108 25.01 -5.08 -7.43
N PHE A 109 26.18 -4.51 -7.15
CA PHE A 109 26.31 -3.35 -6.26
C PHE A 109 25.46 -2.15 -6.73
N THR A 110 25.32 -1.98 -8.05
CA THR A 110 24.47 -0.94 -8.64
C THR A 110 23.00 -1.09 -8.26
N THR A 111 22.49 -2.32 -8.14
CA THR A 111 21.12 -2.59 -7.69
C THR A 111 20.94 -2.22 -6.23
N LEU A 112 21.89 -2.59 -5.37
CA LEU A 112 21.84 -2.24 -3.95
C LEU A 112 21.85 -0.72 -3.74
N LEU A 113 22.73 -0.02 -4.45
CA LEU A 113 22.83 1.44 -4.38
C LEU A 113 21.57 2.12 -4.92
N ALA A 114 21.04 1.64 -6.06
CA ALA A 114 19.81 2.17 -6.63
C ALA A 114 18.61 1.98 -5.69
N SER A 115 18.46 0.79 -5.08
CA SER A 115 17.41 0.52 -4.09
C SER A 115 17.52 1.42 -2.86
N TYR A 116 18.74 1.61 -2.34
CA TYR A 116 18.99 2.48 -1.18
C TYR A 116 18.60 3.94 -1.47
N LEU A 117 19.06 4.48 -2.59
CA LEU A 117 18.76 5.86 -2.98
C LEU A 117 17.29 6.07 -3.28
N THR A 118 16.64 5.08 -3.92
CA THR A 118 15.22 5.15 -4.24
C THR A 118 14.36 5.24 -2.98
N GLY A 119 14.67 4.45 -1.94
CA GLY A 119 13.96 4.52 -0.65
C GLY A 119 14.08 5.89 0.03
N ILE A 120 15.27 6.51 -0.02
CA ILE A 120 15.49 7.87 0.50
C ILE A 120 14.69 8.90 -0.29
N ILE A 121 14.76 8.85 -1.62
CA ILE A 121 14.07 9.79 -2.50
C ILE A 121 12.56 9.71 -2.29
N ILE A 122 11.98 8.50 -2.27
CA ILE A 122 10.54 8.30 -2.06
C ILE A 122 10.11 8.85 -0.70
N THR A 123 10.87 8.58 0.36
CA THR A 123 10.54 9.05 1.71
C THR A 123 10.56 10.58 1.79
N LEU A 124 11.57 11.21 1.19
CA LEU A 124 11.65 12.67 1.13
C LEU A 124 10.50 13.27 0.33
N MET A 125 10.19 12.69 -0.84
CA MET A 125 9.06 13.13 -1.66
C MET A 125 7.73 13.00 -0.92
N ALA A 126 7.52 11.90 -0.20
CA ALA A 126 6.33 11.67 0.62
C ALA A 126 6.23 12.67 1.79
N GLY A 127 7.38 13.07 2.34
CA GLY A 127 7.49 14.06 3.41
C GLY A 127 7.22 15.50 2.98
N LEU A 128 7.31 15.84 1.69
CA LEU A 128 7.10 17.21 1.19
C LEU A 128 5.70 17.73 1.53
N TYR A 129 4.66 16.93 1.28
CA TYR A 129 3.28 17.32 1.54
C TYR A 129 3.03 17.68 3.02
N PRO A 130 3.35 16.83 4.01
CA PRO A 130 3.11 17.17 5.40
C PRO A 130 4.01 18.28 5.93
N ILE A 131 5.25 18.40 5.45
CA ILE A 131 6.15 19.52 5.82
C ILE A 131 5.51 20.84 5.41
N ILE A 132 5.09 20.99 4.14
CA ILE A 132 4.47 22.23 3.65
C ILE A 132 3.21 22.54 4.45
N LYS A 133 2.41 21.52 4.79
CA LYS A 133 1.19 21.68 5.57
C LYS A 133 1.45 22.08 7.03
N ALA A 134 2.56 21.67 7.62
CA ALA A 134 2.96 22.10 8.97
C ALA A 134 3.25 23.61 9.04
N LEU A 135 3.73 24.18 7.94
CA LEU A 135 4.09 25.60 7.87
C LEU A 135 2.87 26.52 7.87
N THR A 136 1.76 26.07 7.30
CA THR A 136 0.55 26.87 7.12
C THR A 136 -0.35 26.92 8.35
N LEU A 137 -0.05 26.14 9.40
CA LEU A 137 -0.81 26.15 10.65
C LEU A 137 -0.48 27.41 11.47
N PRO A 138 -1.44 28.32 11.71
CA PRO A 138 -1.21 29.51 12.51
C PRO A 138 -0.93 29.13 13.97
N VAL A 139 0.05 29.80 14.60
CA VAL A 139 0.49 29.55 15.99
C VAL A 139 -0.71 29.52 16.96
N ILE A 140 -1.68 30.42 16.78
CA ILE A 140 -2.86 30.50 17.66
C ILE A 140 -3.85 29.33 17.50
N GLN A 141 -3.93 28.71 16.32
CA GLN A 141 -4.78 27.53 16.07
C GLN A 141 -4.18 26.25 16.69
N THR A 142 -2.86 26.21 16.90
CA THR A 142 -2.20 25.09 17.60
C THR A 142 -2.46 25.11 19.10
N MET A 143 -2.64 26.31 19.69
CA MET A 143 -3.00 26.49 21.11
C MET A 143 -4.50 26.28 21.35
N HIS A 144 -5.36 26.77 20.45
CA HIS A 144 -6.80 26.54 20.47
C HIS A 144 -7.21 25.52 19.39
N TRP A 145 -6.75 24.26 19.49
CA TRP A 145 -7.25 23.17 18.62
C TRP A 145 -8.72 22.84 18.99
N ALA A 146 -9.63 23.78 18.79
CA ALA A 146 -11.05 23.54 18.74
C ALA A 146 -11.40 23.38 17.26
N VAL A 147 -11.21 22.14 16.77
CA VAL A 147 -11.84 21.51 15.61
C VAL A 147 -12.65 22.48 14.73
N SER A 148 -12.04 23.00 13.66
CA SER A 148 -12.80 23.60 12.56
C SER A 148 -13.64 22.50 11.90
N ARG A 149 -14.86 22.32 12.41
CA ARG A 149 -15.88 21.42 11.90
C ARG A 149 -16.39 21.95 10.56
N LYS A 150 -15.92 21.39 9.44
CA LYS A 150 -16.73 21.44 8.22
C LYS A 150 -17.94 20.53 8.40
N LYS A 151 -19.07 21.14 8.76
CA LYS A 151 -20.41 20.54 8.79
C LYS A 151 -20.84 20.14 7.39
N GLY A 152 -21.53 19.01 7.30
CA GLY A 152 -22.41 18.66 6.20
C GLY A 152 -21.70 18.08 4.98
N LYS A 153 -21.44 16.77 5.00
CA LYS A 153 -21.43 15.97 3.77
C LYS A 153 -22.30 14.74 3.99
N ILE A 154 -23.04 14.40 2.94
CA ILE A 154 -23.87 13.21 2.75
C ILE A 154 -23.12 11.99 3.34
N PRO A 155 -23.76 11.06 4.05
CA PRO A 155 -23.08 9.87 4.55
C PRO A 155 -22.55 9.07 3.36
N PHE A 156 -21.27 9.23 3.04
CA PHE A 156 -20.60 8.55 1.93
C PHE A 156 -20.43 7.05 2.20
N TRP A 157 -20.59 6.63 3.46
CA TRP A 157 -20.31 5.28 3.93
C TRP A 157 -21.15 4.14 3.32
N PRO A 158 -22.49 4.26 3.13
CA PRO A 158 -23.26 3.19 2.53
C PRO A 158 -22.98 3.12 1.02
N ILE A 159 -22.74 4.26 0.38
CA ILE A 159 -22.36 4.34 -1.04
C ILE A 159 -21.02 3.64 -1.25
N SER A 160 -20.01 3.91 -0.41
CA SER A 160 -18.72 3.22 -0.50
C SER A 160 -18.82 1.72 -0.20
N MET A 161 -19.63 1.27 0.77
CA MET A 161 -19.82 -0.18 1.00
C MET A 161 -20.48 -0.85 -0.20
N VAL A 162 -21.52 -0.24 -0.76
CA VAL A 162 -22.22 -0.79 -1.94
C VAL A 162 -21.30 -0.83 -3.15
N ILE A 163 -20.55 0.24 -3.43
CA ILE A 163 -19.54 0.26 -4.50
C ILE A 163 -18.51 -0.84 -4.28
N GLY A 164 -18.00 -0.99 -3.06
CA GLY A 164 -17.01 -2.02 -2.71
C GLY A 164 -17.52 -3.43 -3.00
N ILE A 165 -18.71 -3.76 -2.49
CA ILE A 165 -19.35 -5.07 -2.68
C ILE A 165 -19.63 -5.32 -4.16
N VAL A 166 -20.18 -4.33 -4.88
CA VAL A 166 -20.49 -4.47 -6.31
C VAL A 166 -19.22 -4.71 -7.13
N MET A 167 -18.12 -4.01 -6.84
CA MET A 167 -16.86 -4.20 -7.55
C MET A 167 -16.21 -5.57 -7.27
N ILE A 168 -16.30 -6.07 -6.03
CA ILE A 168 -15.85 -7.43 -5.70
C ILE A 168 -16.68 -8.46 -6.47
N LEU A 169 -18.01 -8.36 -6.42
CA LEU A 169 -18.90 -9.28 -7.14
C LEU A 169 -18.66 -9.24 -8.65
N LEU A 170 -18.46 -8.05 -9.22
CA LEU A 170 -18.14 -7.88 -10.64
C LEU A 170 -16.79 -8.51 -11.00
N GLY A 171 -15.77 -8.35 -10.15
CA GLY A 171 -14.50 -9.04 -10.30
C GLY A 171 -14.63 -10.56 -10.22
N MET A 172 -15.48 -11.08 -9.32
CA MET A 172 -15.72 -12.53 -9.20
C MET A 172 -16.47 -13.11 -10.40
N ILE A 173 -17.46 -12.40 -10.95
CA ILE A 173 -18.22 -12.85 -12.12
C ILE A 173 -17.36 -12.84 -13.39
N THR A 174 -16.53 -11.81 -13.55
CA THR A 174 -15.65 -11.67 -14.73
C THR A 174 -14.46 -12.63 -14.70
N ARG A 175 -14.17 -13.25 -13.55
CA ARG A 175 -13.13 -14.27 -13.37
C ARG A 175 -13.30 -15.45 -14.31
N ASP A 176 -14.49 -16.01 -14.43
CA ASP A 176 -14.73 -17.22 -15.20
C ASP A 176 -14.74 -16.97 -16.73
N SER A 177 -14.81 -15.69 -17.13
CA SER A 177 -14.62 -15.26 -18.52
C SER A 177 -13.15 -15.22 -18.93
N VAL A 178 -12.22 -15.35 -17.97
CA VAL A 178 -10.79 -15.53 -18.23
C VAL A 178 -10.57 -17.02 -18.53
N GLY A 179 -10.35 -17.38 -19.81
CA GLY A 179 -9.95 -18.75 -20.15
C GLY A 179 -8.64 -19.15 -19.42
N SER A 180 -8.52 -20.41 -19.02
CA SER A 180 -7.40 -20.94 -18.20
C SER A 180 -6.02 -20.88 -18.86
N GLY A 181 -5.94 -20.53 -20.14
CA GLY A 181 -4.75 -20.75 -20.97
C GLY A 181 -4.22 -19.51 -21.67
N GLY A 182 -3.95 -18.39 -20.99
CA GLY A 182 -3.29 -17.29 -21.72
C GLY A 182 -2.74 -16.13 -20.93
N PHE A 183 -1.77 -16.37 -20.05
CA PHE A 183 -1.05 -15.26 -19.43
C PHE A 183 -0.02 -14.59 -20.37
N LEU A 184 0.35 -15.25 -21.47
CA LEU A 184 1.34 -14.78 -22.45
C LEU A 184 0.73 -14.07 -23.68
N GLU A 185 -0.60 -13.99 -23.78
CA GLU A 185 -1.27 -13.17 -24.80
C GLU A 185 -1.67 -11.82 -24.18
N PHE A 186 -1.19 -10.72 -24.78
CA PHE A 186 -1.37 -9.34 -24.30
C PHE A 186 -2.84 -8.98 -23.99
N GLN A 187 -3.78 -9.65 -24.66
CA GLN A 187 -5.23 -9.46 -24.51
C GLN A 187 -5.81 -10.12 -23.24
N LEU A 188 -5.28 -11.27 -22.82
CA LEU A 188 -5.71 -12.01 -21.61
C LEU A 188 -4.97 -11.54 -20.35
N LEU A 189 -3.73 -11.04 -20.48
CA LEU A 189 -3.03 -10.31 -19.44
C LEU A 189 -3.86 -9.08 -19.00
N SER A 190 -4.41 -8.35 -19.98
CA SER A 190 -5.27 -7.18 -19.74
C SER A 190 -6.54 -7.53 -18.94
N TRP A 191 -7.14 -8.71 -19.16
CA TRP A 191 -8.35 -9.14 -18.45
C TRP A 191 -8.06 -9.60 -17.01
N ASN A 192 -6.94 -10.28 -16.78
CA ASN A 192 -6.50 -10.62 -15.42
C ASN A 192 -6.19 -9.37 -14.59
N PHE A 193 -5.49 -8.39 -15.16
CA PHE A 193 -5.26 -7.09 -14.49
C PHE A 193 -6.58 -6.35 -14.21
N PHE A 194 -7.59 -6.49 -15.07
CA PHE A 194 -8.91 -5.90 -14.86
C PHE A 194 -9.68 -6.57 -13.70
N VAL A 195 -9.70 -7.90 -13.63
CA VAL A 195 -10.31 -8.65 -12.51
C VAL A 195 -9.61 -8.31 -11.19
N VAL A 196 -8.28 -8.30 -11.21
CA VAL A 196 -7.48 -7.93 -10.04
C VAL A 196 -7.72 -6.48 -9.61
N GLY A 197 -7.74 -5.55 -10.56
CA GLY A 197 -7.99 -4.13 -10.28
C GLY A 197 -9.39 -3.85 -9.75
N THR A 198 -10.41 -4.56 -10.23
CA THR A 198 -11.78 -4.44 -9.74
C THR A 198 -11.93 -4.97 -8.32
N ILE A 199 -11.29 -6.11 -7.99
CA ILE A 199 -11.24 -6.63 -6.62
C ILE A 199 -10.48 -5.67 -5.69
N PHE A 200 -9.37 -5.10 -6.14
CA PHE A 200 -8.61 -4.09 -5.38
C PHE A 200 -9.48 -2.89 -5.03
N LEU A 201 -10.10 -2.27 -6.02
CA LEU A 201 -10.98 -1.11 -5.82
C LEU A 201 -12.16 -1.50 -4.92
N GLY A 202 -12.70 -2.70 -5.09
CA GLY A 202 -13.76 -3.24 -4.26
C GLY A 202 -13.39 -3.33 -2.77
N LEU A 203 -12.22 -3.88 -2.45
CA LEU A 203 -11.69 -3.94 -1.09
C LEU A 203 -11.46 -2.55 -0.49
N LEU A 204 -10.88 -1.63 -1.27
CA LEU A 204 -10.67 -0.24 -0.84
C LEU A 204 -11.98 0.46 -0.43
N PHE A 205 -12.99 0.39 -1.30
CA PHE A 205 -14.28 1.04 -1.05
C PHE A 205 -15.02 0.39 0.14
N LEU A 206 -14.86 -0.92 0.33
CA LEU A 206 -15.43 -1.66 1.47
C LEU A 206 -14.79 -1.23 2.80
N GLU A 207 -13.46 -1.09 2.85
CA GLU A 207 -12.73 -0.60 4.03
C GLU A 207 -13.17 0.82 4.43
N ILE A 208 -13.29 1.71 3.44
CA ILE A 208 -13.77 3.10 3.61
C ILE A 208 -15.16 3.11 4.24
N GLY A 209 -16.05 2.25 3.74
CA GLY A 209 -17.42 2.12 4.20
C GLY A 209 -17.54 1.54 5.60
N PHE A 210 -16.79 0.48 5.89
CA PHE A 210 -16.79 -0.19 7.20
C PHE A 210 -16.35 0.75 8.34
N LEU A 211 -15.33 1.59 8.12
CA LEU A 211 -14.83 2.52 9.13
C LEU A 211 -15.83 3.62 9.51
N HIS A 212 -16.60 4.10 8.52
CA HIS A 212 -17.66 5.07 8.78
C HIS A 212 -18.95 4.40 9.29
N PHE A 213 -19.12 3.10 9.06
CA PHE A 213 -20.17 2.28 9.66
C PHE A 213 -19.90 1.95 11.14
N LEU A 214 -18.64 1.77 11.54
CA LEU A 214 -18.24 1.36 12.91
C LEU A 214 -18.91 2.15 14.04
N PRO A 215 -19.04 3.50 13.97
CA PRO A 215 -19.74 4.28 15.01
C PRO A 215 -21.23 3.96 15.12
N HIS A 216 -21.87 3.42 14.08
CA HIS A 216 -23.27 3.00 14.07
C HIS A 216 -23.45 1.64 14.78
N ILE A 217 -22.49 0.72 14.70
CA ILE A 217 -22.49 -0.53 15.47
C ILE A 217 -22.35 -0.25 16.98
N GLY A 218 -21.60 0.79 17.37
CA GLY A 218 -21.58 1.27 18.76
C GLY A 218 -22.97 1.70 19.27
N GLY A 219 -23.89 1.98 18.34
CA GLY A 219 -25.32 2.19 18.56
C GLY A 219 -26.19 0.93 18.46
N LEU A 220 -25.63 -0.27 18.43
CA LEU A 220 -26.34 -1.54 18.64
C LEU A 220 -26.09 -2.10 20.05
N MET A 221 -24.96 -1.74 20.66
CA MET A 221 -24.58 -2.03 22.04
C MET A 221 -25.39 -1.20 23.08
N ILE A 222 -26.64 -0.86 22.74
CA ILE A 222 -27.51 0.10 23.43
C ILE A 222 -28.27 -0.48 24.60
N TRP A 223 -28.31 -1.81 24.71
CA TRP A 223 -29.08 -2.49 25.74
C TRP A 223 -28.59 -2.16 27.17
N TYR A 224 -27.36 -1.66 27.32
CA TYR A 224 -26.80 -1.18 28.58
C TYR A 224 -26.78 0.37 28.64
N ARG A 225 -27.53 0.98 29.57
CA ARG A 225 -27.75 2.45 29.72
C ARG A 225 -26.77 3.14 30.69
N SER A 226 -25.50 2.74 30.73
CA SER A 226 -24.55 3.30 31.70
C SER A 226 -23.77 4.51 31.19
N MET A 227 -23.52 5.50 32.05
CA MET A 227 -22.74 6.73 31.81
C MET A 227 -21.38 6.52 31.09
N PRO A 228 -20.61 5.44 31.36
CA PRO A 228 -19.38 5.11 30.63
C PRO A 228 -19.58 4.95 29.12
N ARG A 229 -20.76 4.49 28.67
CA ARG A 229 -21.08 4.31 27.24
C ARG A 229 -21.19 5.63 26.50
N THR A 230 -21.78 6.65 27.12
CA THR A 230 -21.92 7.98 26.49
C THR A 230 -20.56 8.62 26.28
N ILE A 231 -19.61 8.34 27.18
CA ILE A 231 -18.21 8.78 27.07
C ILE A 231 -17.49 7.97 25.98
N ALA A 232 -17.63 6.64 25.97
CA ALA A 232 -17.01 5.76 24.97
C ALA A 232 -17.49 6.05 23.53
N THR A 233 -18.80 6.16 23.31
CA THR A 233 -19.38 6.47 21.99
C THR A 233 -18.99 7.87 21.49
N ARG A 234 -18.89 8.85 22.39
CA ARG A 234 -18.39 10.19 22.05
C ARG A 234 -16.90 10.18 21.73
N ASN A 235 -16.09 9.37 22.43
CA ASN A 235 -14.67 9.21 22.13
C ASN A 235 -14.46 8.53 20.77
N ILE A 236 -15.15 7.42 20.49
CA ILE A 236 -15.12 6.74 19.19
C ILE A 236 -15.50 7.71 18.06
N ARG A 237 -16.53 8.54 18.26
CA ARG A 237 -16.96 9.52 17.25
C ARG A 237 -16.02 10.74 17.11
N ARG A 238 -15.23 11.06 18.12
CA ARG A 238 -14.22 12.15 18.09
C ARG A 238 -12.88 11.69 17.48
N GLU A 239 -12.48 10.45 17.77
CA GLU A 239 -11.25 9.81 17.28
C GLU A 239 -11.42 9.16 15.88
N SER A 240 -12.65 8.80 15.51
CA SER A 240 -12.99 8.06 14.27
C SER A 240 -12.29 8.61 13.03
N GLN A 241 -12.25 9.93 12.84
CA GLN A 241 -11.65 10.52 11.63
C GLN A 241 -10.11 10.43 11.58
N LYS A 242 -9.41 10.43 12.72
CA LYS A 242 -7.96 10.19 12.74
C LYS A 242 -7.67 8.73 12.36
N SER A 243 -8.48 7.81 12.86
CA SER A 243 -8.36 6.38 12.55
C SER A 243 -8.72 6.06 11.10
N THR A 244 -9.73 6.71 10.52
CA THR A 244 -10.21 6.33 9.18
C THR A 244 -9.16 6.47 8.08
N ILE A 245 -8.43 7.58 7.99
CA ILE A 245 -7.42 7.77 6.93
C ILE A 245 -6.27 6.77 7.10
N THR A 246 -5.82 6.56 8.34
CA THR A 246 -4.75 5.59 8.60
C THR A 246 -5.18 4.17 8.28
N VAL A 247 -6.39 3.76 8.68
CA VAL A 247 -6.89 2.42 8.35
C VAL A 247 -7.11 2.24 6.85
N MET A 248 -7.58 3.29 6.13
CA MET A 248 -7.67 3.25 4.67
C MET A 248 -6.31 3.02 4.02
N VAL A 249 -5.27 3.73 4.47
CA VAL A 249 -3.94 3.62 3.85
C VAL A 249 -3.28 2.29 4.21
N THR A 250 -3.46 1.79 5.44
CA THR A 250 -2.97 0.46 5.82
C THR A 250 -3.73 -0.66 5.10
N GLY A 251 -5.05 -0.50 4.95
CA GLY A 251 -5.90 -1.46 4.25
C GLY A 251 -5.63 -1.48 2.74
N LEU A 252 -5.35 -0.31 2.13
CA LEU A 252 -4.84 -0.19 0.77
C LEU A 252 -3.53 -0.95 0.59
N ALA A 253 -2.60 -0.81 1.54
CA ALA A 253 -1.35 -1.56 1.52
C ALA A 253 -1.57 -3.08 1.63
N LEU A 254 -2.43 -3.53 2.56
CA LEU A 254 -2.75 -4.95 2.74
C LEU A 254 -3.45 -5.54 1.51
N SER A 255 -4.45 -4.84 0.97
CA SER A 255 -5.18 -5.24 -0.23
C SER A 255 -4.23 -5.38 -1.42
N PHE A 256 -3.30 -4.45 -1.58
CA PHE A 256 -2.27 -4.52 -2.62
C PHE A 256 -1.34 -5.73 -2.44
N ILE A 257 -0.85 -5.98 -1.23
CA ILE A 257 0.02 -7.13 -0.92
C ILE A 257 -0.71 -8.46 -1.20
N LEU A 258 -1.96 -8.60 -0.77
CA LEU A 258 -2.76 -9.80 -0.99
C LEU A 258 -2.95 -10.07 -2.48
N ILE A 259 -3.29 -9.03 -3.24
CA ILE A 259 -3.50 -9.12 -4.68
C ILE A 259 -2.23 -9.49 -5.43
N MET A 260 -1.10 -8.89 -5.06
CA MET A 260 0.19 -9.23 -5.65
C MET A 260 0.58 -10.67 -5.33
N GLY A 261 0.32 -11.12 -4.10
CA GLY A 261 0.49 -12.51 -3.70
C GLY A 261 -0.34 -13.46 -4.56
N ILE A 262 -1.64 -13.20 -4.71
CA ILE A 262 -2.56 -14.02 -5.52
C ILE A 262 -2.15 -14.05 -6.99
N THR A 263 -1.74 -12.90 -7.53
CA THR A 263 -1.31 -12.79 -8.93
C THR A 263 0.00 -13.55 -9.14
N ALA A 264 0.95 -13.45 -8.21
CA ALA A 264 2.21 -14.19 -8.26
C ALA A 264 1.99 -15.71 -8.15
N THR A 265 1.11 -16.17 -7.26
CA THR A 265 0.79 -17.61 -7.16
C THR A 265 0.09 -18.11 -8.41
N ALA A 266 -0.87 -17.35 -8.95
CA ALA A 266 -1.53 -17.69 -10.21
C ALA A 266 -0.50 -17.79 -11.35
N LEU A 267 0.49 -16.90 -11.39
CA LEU A 267 1.54 -16.92 -12.39
C LEU A 267 2.41 -18.19 -12.29
N ILE A 268 2.72 -18.66 -11.08
CA ILE A 268 3.50 -19.89 -10.87
C ILE A 268 2.68 -21.14 -11.25
N GLU A 269 1.38 -21.14 -10.98
CA GLU A 269 0.49 -22.29 -11.20
C GLU A 269 0.10 -22.46 -12.68
N TYR A 270 -0.23 -21.37 -13.37
CA TYR A 270 -0.74 -21.43 -14.76
C TYR A 270 0.34 -21.41 -15.85
N VAL A 271 1.56 -20.96 -15.55
CA VAL A 271 2.64 -20.91 -16.55
C VAL A 271 3.05 -22.31 -17.05
N PRO A 272 3.25 -23.33 -16.19
CA PRO A 272 3.58 -24.69 -16.63
C PRO A 272 2.51 -25.31 -17.54
N ASP A 273 1.23 -25.11 -17.19
CA ASP A 273 0.09 -25.64 -17.96
C ASP A 273 -0.06 -24.94 -19.31
N TYR A 274 0.13 -23.62 -19.36
CA TYR A 274 0.13 -22.88 -20.63
C TYR A 274 1.23 -23.35 -21.59
N TYR A 275 2.44 -23.59 -21.06
CA TYR A 275 3.54 -24.10 -21.88
C TYR A 275 3.27 -25.53 -22.38
N ASN A 276 2.67 -26.39 -21.54
CA ASN A 276 2.32 -27.76 -21.93
C ASN A 276 1.18 -27.82 -22.96
N ASP A 277 0.18 -26.94 -22.87
CA ASP A 277 -0.96 -26.90 -23.78
C ASP A 277 -0.59 -26.31 -25.15
N LYS A 278 0.22 -25.24 -25.18
CA LYS A 278 0.58 -24.55 -26.44
C LYS A 278 1.73 -25.21 -27.21
N PHE A 279 2.63 -25.91 -26.53
CA PHE A 279 3.83 -26.50 -27.15
C PHE A 279 3.86 -28.04 -27.10
N GLY A 280 2.80 -28.66 -26.58
CA GLY A 280 2.75 -30.08 -26.29
C GLY A 280 3.61 -30.43 -25.07
N ARG A 281 3.28 -31.54 -24.40
CA ARG A 281 4.06 -32.08 -23.27
C ARG A 281 5.55 -32.04 -23.61
N ILE A 282 6.28 -31.11 -23.01
CA ILE A 282 7.73 -31.25 -22.93
C ILE A 282 7.91 -32.40 -21.96
N GLY A 283 8.03 -33.61 -22.53
CA GLY A 283 8.45 -34.79 -21.80
C GLY A 283 9.78 -34.45 -21.16
N ILE A 284 9.72 -34.14 -19.88
CA ILE A 284 10.85 -34.18 -18.99
C ILE A 284 10.39 -34.98 -17.78
#